data_AF-A0A9E5KUE0-F1
#
_entry.id   AF-A0A9E5KUE0-F1
#
_cell.length_a   1.000
_cell.length_b   1.000
_cell.length_c   1.000
_cell.angle_alpha   90.00
_cell.angle_beta   90.00
_cell.angle_gamma   90.00
#
_symmetry.space_group_name_H-M   'P 1'
#
loop_
_entity.id
_entity.type
_entity.pdbx_description
1 polymer ?
#
loop_
_entity_poly.entity_id
_entity_poly.type
_entity_poly.pdbx_seq_one_letter_code
_entity_poly.pdbx_strand_id
1 'polypeptide(L)'
;MLDLHSRADRSNLDNVLDKISYPEQCFDPIKRYRLETKTHRKLKISAQSGYKYQAVPAIRLQGKWLEQLGFSVGQEINVQCQKGCLIIQLRNEPSDAREQAIR
;
A
#
# COMPACT_ATOMS: atom_id res chain seq x y z
N MET A 1 27.04 38.19 -16.16
CA MET A 1 27.27 37.42 -14.92
C MET A 1 26.35 38.05 -13.88
N LEU A 2 25.21 37.42 -13.58
CA LEU A 2 24.18 38.00 -12.71
C LEU A 2 24.53 37.72 -11.25
N ASP A 3 24.59 38.79 -10.45
CA ASP A 3 25.03 38.78 -9.06
C ASP A 3 23.92 38.23 -8.14
N LEU A 4 24.19 37.10 -7.47
CA LEU A 4 23.18 36.29 -6.78
C LEU A 4 22.79 36.80 -5.37
N HIS A 5 23.11 38.05 -5.01
CA HIS A 5 22.93 38.57 -3.65
C HIS A 5 22.16 39.89 -3.55
N SER A 6 21.47 40.33 -4.62
CA SER A 6 20.57 41.49 -4.52
C SER A 6 19.29 41.15 -3.74
N ARG A 7 19.14 41.73 -2.53
CA ARG A 7 17.94 41.62 -1.68
C ARG A 7 16.66 42.16 -2.34
N ALA A 8 16.77 42.87 -3.47
CA ALA A 8 15.64 43.45 -4.18
C ALA A 8 14.89 42.46 -5.10
N ASP A 9 15.45 41.28 -5.40
CA ASP A 9 14.77 40.28 -6.24
C ASP A 9 13.91 39.27 -5.44
N ARG A 10 14.06 39.20 -4.11
CA ARG A 10 13.26 38.26 -3.29
C ARG A 10 11.78 38.63 -3.22
N SER A 11 11.45 39.92 -3.25
CA SER A 11 10.05 40.39 -3.22
C SER A 11 9.28 40.10 -4.51
N ASN A 12 9.96 39.68 -5.59
CA ASN A 12 9.30 39.23 -6.82
C ASN A 12 8.84 37.77 -6.73
N LEU A 13 9.47 36.94 -5.88
CA LEU A 13 9.06 35.54 -5.73
C LEU A 13 7.81 35.39 -4.85
N ASP A 14 7.67 36.24 -3.84
CA ASP A 14 6.50 36.24 -2.95
C ASP A 14 5.21 36.65 -3.69
N ASN A 15 5.33 37.49 -4.73
CA ASN A 15 4.20 37.90 -5.58
C ASN A 15 3.80 36.88 -6.65
N VAL A 16 4.68 35.92 -6.98
CA VAL A 16 4.35 34.84 -7.92
C VAL A 16 3.51 33.76 -7.23
N LEU A 17 3.77 33.50 -5.94
CA LEU A 17 3.02 32.49 -5.17
C LEU A 17 1.57 32.91 -4.88
N ASP A 18 1.29 34.21 -4.77
CA ASP A 18 -0.06 34.73 -4.54
C ASP A 18 -0.93 34.80 -5.81
N LYS A 19 -0.33 34.64 -7.00
CA LYS A 19 -1.04 34.62 -8.29
C LYS A 19 -1.18 33.24 -8.91
N ILE A 20 -0.69 32.19 -8.25
CA ILE A 20 -1.12 30.83 -8.54
C ILE A 20 -2.38 30.57 -7.72
N SER A 21 -3.45 31.27 -8.08
CA SER A 21 -4.80 30.80 -7.75
C SER A 21 -4.95 29.46 -8.46
N TYR A 22 -4.72 28.38 -7.72
CA TYR A 22 -5.13 27.06 -8.16
C TYR A 22 -6.63 27.19 -8.42
N PRO A 23 -7.13 26.96 -9.65
CA PRO A 23 -8.57 26.83 -9.82
C PRO A 23 -9.00 25.82 -8.78
N GLU A 24 -9.99 26.17 -7.95
CA GLU A 24 -10.50 25.28 -6.91
C GLU A 24 -10.57 23.90 -7.54
N GLN A 25 -9.66 23.03 -7.11
CA GLN A 25 -9.66 21.69 -7.61
C GLN A 25 -10.97 21.18 -7.06
N CYS A 26 -11.95 21.01 -7.95
CA CYS A 26 -13.09 20.15 -7.76
C CYS A 26 -12.53 18.73 -7.56
N PHE A 27 -11.79 18.54 -6.48
CA PHE A 27 -11.59 17.28 -5.86
C PHE A 27 -12.99 16.92 -5.39
N ASP A 28 -13.67 16.13 -6.21
CA ASP A 28 -14.76 15.29 -5.73
C ASP A 28 -14.36 14.83 -4.33
N PRO A 29 -15.20 15.07 -3.29
CA PRO A 29 -14.82 14.87 -1.90
C PRO A 29 -14.15 13.52 -1.78
N ILE A 30 -12.82 13.54 -1.53
CA ILE A 30 -11.86 12.41 -1.64
C ILE A 30 -12.66 11.14 -1.55
N LYS A 31 -12.98 10.52 -2.72
CA LYS A 31 -13.99 9.45 -2.85
C LYS A 31 -13.98 8.68 -1.55
N ARG A 32 -14.93 8.96 -0.64
CA ARG A 32 -14.99 8.33 0.69
C ARG A 32 -14.85 6.87 0.34
N TYR A 33 -13.68 6.31 0.66
CA TYR A 33 -13.28 5.02 0.15
C TYR A 33 -14.46 4.13 0.49
N ARG A 34 -15.25 3.76 -0.53
CA ARG A 34 -16.39 2.88 -0.34
C ARG A 34 -15.71 1.54 -0.10
N LEU A 35 -15.26 1.39 1.14
CA LEU A 35 -14.94 0.17 1.84
C LEU A 35 -16.25 -0.57 2.11
N GLU A 36 -17.21 -0.47 1.18
CA GLU A 36 -18.18 -1.52 1.00
C GLU A 36 -17.31 -2.75 0.81
N THR A 37 -17.38 -3.62 1.79
CA THR A 37 -16.69 -4.88 1.96
C THR A 37 -16.63 -5.64 0.63
N LYS A 38 -15.69 -5.28 -0.24
CA LYS A 38 -15.45 -5.98 -1.50
C LYS A 38 -14.88 -7.32 -1.11
N THR A 39 -15.78 -8.28 -0.95
CA THR A 39 -15.51 -9.68 -0.65
C THR A 39 -14.64 -10.32 -1.73
N HIS A 40 -14.65 -9.75 -2.94
CA HIS A 40 -13.88 -10.25 -4.08
C HIS A 40 -13.12 -9.11 -4.78
N ARG A 41 -11.85 -9.38 -5.08
CA ARG A 41 -11.00 -8.49 -5.89
C ARG A 41 -10.49 -9.28 -7.11
N LYS A 42 -10.77 -8.77 -8.30
CA LYS A 42 -10.23 -9.34 -9.55
C LYS A 42 -8.82 -8.79 -9.74
N LEU A 43 -7.82 -9.66 -9.67
CA LEU A 43 -6.42 -9.34 -9.88
C LEU A 43 -5.90 -10.07 -11.12
N LYS A 44 -4.85 -9.53 -11.74
CA LYS A 44 -4.10 -10.20 -12.80
C LYS A 44 -2.75 -10.64 -12.27
N ILE A 45 -2.28 -11.80 -12.73
CA ILE A 45 -0.91 -12.22 -12.50
C ILE A 45 0.00 -11.22 -13.22
N SER A 46 0.96 -10.68 -12.47
CA SER A 46 1.98 -9.78 -13.00
C SER A 46 3.27 -10.55 -13.26
N ALA A 47 4.07 -10.09 -14.22
CA ALA A 47 5.45 -10.53 -14.35
C ALA A 47 6.31 -9.77 -13.34
N GLN A 48 7.19 -10.49 -12.65
CA GLN A 48 8.25 -9.94 -11.83
C GLN A 48 9.60 -10.45 -12.35
N SER A 49 10.62 -9.61 -12.30
CA SER A 49 11.97 -9.99 -12.72
C SER A 49 12.55 -11.01 -11.74
N GLY A 50 12.71 -12.25 -12.21
CA GLY A 50 13.40 -13.30 -11.50
C GLY A 50 14.91 -13.33 -11.79
N TYR A 51 15.56 -14.43 -11.41
CA TYR A 51 16.96 -14.67 -11.70
C TYR A 51 17.23 -14.58 -13.21
N LYS A 52 18.32 -13.92 -13.60
CA LYS A 52 18.66 -13.63 -15.01
C LYS A 52 17.55 -12.88 -15.78
N TYR A 53 16.76 -12.03 -15.11
CA TYR A 53 15.70 -11.22 -15.73
C TYR A 53 14.58 -12.03 -16.41
N GLN A 54 14.41 -13.29 -16.02
CA GLN A 54 13.30 -14.10 -16.51
C GLN A 54 11.99 -13.60 -15.89
N ALA A 55 10.93 -13.52 -16.70
CA ALA A 55 9.62 -13.14 -16.21
C ALA A 55 9.04 -14.28 -15.33
N VAL A 56 8.91 -14.01 -14.04
CA VAL A 56 8.32 -14.92 -13.06
C VAL A 56 6.88 -14.47 -12.76
N PRO A 57 5.90 -15.38 -12.73
CA PRO A 57 4.54 -15.04 -12.35
C PRO A 57 4.47 -14.61 -10.87
N ALA A 58 3.86 -13.46 -10.60
CA ALA A 58 3.73 -12.88 -9.27
C ALA A 58 2.30 -12.40 -9.01
N ILE A 59 1.77 -12.73 -7.83
CA ILE A 59 0.51 -12.23 -7.31
C ILE A 59 0.82 -11.13 -6.29
N ARG A 60 0.36 -9.91 -6.53
CA ARG A 60 0.52 -8.79 -5.59
C ARG A 60 -0.78 -8.54 -4.82
N LEU A 61 -0.75 -8.83 -3.52
CA LEU A 61 -1.80 -8.46 -2.56
C LEU A 61 -1.27 -7.30 -1.72
N GLN A 62 -1.70 -6.07 -2.02
CA GLN A 62 -1.20 -4.87 -1.34
C GLN A 62 -2.35 -3.87 -1.10
N GLY A 63 -2.26 -3.12 0.01
CA GLY A 63 -3.17 -2.02 0.34
C GLY A 63 -3.85 -2.14 1.70
N LYS A 64 -4.47 -1.03 2.14
CA LYS A 64 -5.12 -0.89 3.47
C LYS A 64 -6.28 -1.85 3.75
N TRP A 65 -6.81 -2.51 2.73
CA TRP A 65 -7.85 -3.52 2.88
C TRP A 65 -7.35 -4.81 3.54
N LEU A 66 -6.05 -5.08 3.52
CA LEU A 66 -5.47 -6.24 4.22
C LEU A 66 -5.58 -6.07 5.75
N GLU A 67 -5.28 -4.87 6.25
CA GLU A 67 -5.41 -4.53 7.68
C GLU A 67 -6.86 -4.73 8.16
N GLN A 68 -7.85 -4.42 7.31
CA GLN A 68 -9.27 -4.58 7.63
C GLN A 68 -9.74 -6.03 7.69
N LEU A 69 -9.05 -6.92 6.97
CA LEU A 69 -9.27 -8.37 7.06
C LEU A 69 -8.50 -9.00 8.22
N GLY A 70 -7.79 -8.20 9.03
CA GLY A 70 -6.99 -8.65 10.15
C GLY A 70 -5.55 -9.01 9.79
N PHE A 71 -5.10 -8.80 8.55
CA PHE A 71 -3.69 -9.00 8.15
C PHE A 71 -2.88 -7.76 8.48
N SER A 72 -2.18 -7.81 9.61
CA SER A 72 -1.29 -6.77 10.11
C SER A 72 0.16 -7.04 9.71
N VAL A 73 0.95 -5.97 9.63
CA VAL A 73 2.39 -6.08 9.35
C VAL A 73 3.06 -6.85 10.47
N GLY A 74 3.91 -7.82 10.11
CA GLY A 74 4.63 -8.67 11.06
C GLY A 74 3.89 -9.94 11.48
N GLN A 75 2.63 -10.15 11.05
CA GLN A 75 1.94 -11.41 11.27
C GLN A 75 2.39 -12.47 10.26
N GLU A 76 2.47 -13.71 10.74
CA GLU A 76 2.72 -14.86 9.89
C GLU A 76 1.43 -15.34 9.21
N ILE A 77 1.56 -15.82 7.98
CA ILE A 77 0.46 -16.37 7.20
C ILE A 77 0.78 -17.80 6.77
N ASN A 78 -0.26 -18.61 6.64
CA ASN A 78 -0.20 -19.91 6.00
C ASN A 78 -0.80 -19.82 4.60
N VAL A 79 -0.11 -20.39 3.61
CA VAL A 79 -0.56 -20.44 2.22
C VAL A 79 -0.67 -21.90 1.81
N GLN A 80 -1.89 -22.37 1.62
CA GLN A 80 -2.16 -23.70 1.10
C GLN A 80 -2.18 -23.65 -0.43
N CYS A 81 -1.36 -24.49 -1.04
CA CYS A 81 -1.25 -24.60 -2.49
C CYS A 81 -2.02 -25.81 -3.01
N GLN A 82 -3.06 -25.57 -3.81
CA GLN A 82 -3.81 -26.59 -4.51
C GLN A 82 -3.79 -26.32 -6.01
N LYS A 83 -4.10 -27.34 -6.83
CA LYS A 83 -4.12 -27.17 -8.28
C LYS A 83 -5.15 -26.10 -8.67
N GLY A 84 -4.66 -24.95 -9.16
CA GLY A 84 -5.50 -23.82 -9.57
C GLY A 84 -6.08 -22.98 -8.43
N CYS A 85 -5.70 -23.23 -7.17
CA CYS A 85 -6.24 -22.51 -6.02
C CYS A 85 -5.15 -22.25 -4.96
N LEU A 86 -5.16 -21.04 -4.40
CA LEU A 86 -4.33 -20.65 -3.26
C LEU A 86 -5.24 -20.16 -2.14
N ILE A 87 -5.11 -20.76 -0.95
CA ILE A 87 -5.86 -20.34 0.24
C ILE A 87 -4.86 -19.69 1.20
N ILE A 88 -5.08 -18.41 1.53
CA ILE A 88 -4.20 -17.63 2.41
C ILE A 88 -4.95 -17.37 3.72
N GLN A 89 -4.36 -17.76 4.84
CA GLN A 89 -4.92 -17.62 6.17
C GLN A 89 -3.87 -17.10 7.15
N LEU A 90 -4.29 -16.40 8.20
CA LEU A 90 -3.38 -16.05 9.30
C LEU A 90 -2.90 -17.33 10.00
N ARG A 91 -1.62 -17.36 10.36
CA ARG A 91 -1.10 -18.40 11.26
C ARG A 91 -1.49 -17.99 12.68
N ASN A 92 -2.36 -18.78 13.30
CA ASN A 92 -2.63 -18.63 14.72
C ASN A 92 -1.44 -19.24 15.46
N GLU A 93 -0.64 -18.40 16.12
CA GLU A 93 0.30 -18.89 17.14
C GLU A 93 -0.53 -19.49 18.29
N PRO A 94 -0.37 -20.77 18.65
CA PRO A 94 -0.92 -21.28 19.88
C PRO A 94 -0.10 -20.68 21.04
N SER A 95 -0.50 -19.49 21.48
CA SER A 95 0.12 -18.82 22.63
C SER A 95 -0.04 -19.60 23.94
N ASP A 96 -0.86 -20.66 23.98
CA ASP A 96 -1.21 -21.38 25.22
C ASP A 96 -1.03 -22.90 25.12
N ALA A 97 0.16 -23.38 24.72
CA ALA A 97 0.55 -24.80 24.85
C ALA A 97 1.71 -25.03 25.83
N ARG A 98 1.85 -24.15 26.85
CA ARG A 98 2.84 -24.30 27.93
C ARG A 98 2.26 -24.69 29.30
N GLU A 99 0.95 -24.87 29.43
CA GLU A 99 0.32 -25.39 30.65
C GLU A 99 -0.34 -26.75 30.43
N GLN A 100 0.48 -27.80 30.30
CA GLN A 100 0.05 -29.19 30.54
C GLN A 100 1.27 -30.10 30.70
N ALA A 101 2.13 -29.77 31.66
CA ALA A 101 3.17 -30.66 32.16
C ALA A 101 3.37 -30.48 33.68
N ILE A 102 2.27 -30.39 34.42
CA ILE A 102 2.23 -30.70 35.86
C ILE A 102 0.92 -31.44 36.13
N ARG A 103 0.95 -32.77 36.05
CA ARG A 103 0.08 -33.67 36.79
C ARG A 103 0.74 -35.02 36.91
#